data_AF-A0AAN2K5I2-F1
#
_entry.id   AF-A0AAN2K5I2-F1
#
_cell.length_a   1.000
_cell.length_b   1.000
_cell.length_c   1.000
_cell.angle_alpha   90.00
_cell.angle_beta   90.00
_cell.angle_gamma   90.00
#
_symmetry.space_group_name_H-M   'P 1'
#
loop_
_entity.id
_entity.type
_entity.pdbx_description
1 polymer ?
#
loop_
_entity_poly.entity_id
_entity_poly.type
_entity_poly.pdbx_seq_one_letter_code
_entity_poly.pdbx_strand_id
1 'polypeptide(L)'
;MSQQELSKFALDYVVFGNAFAELRRNGLETTLAKFTRRGVNEGVYWFVNDWKEPHEFSAGSVFHLLEPDINQELYGLPEYLSALNST
;
A
#
# COMPACT_ATOMS: atom_id res chain seq x y z
N MET A 1 -0.32 9.24 -13.54
CA MET A 1 0.67 8.21 -13.17
C MET A 1 1.68 8.07 -14.30
N SER A 2 2.97 8.22 -14.01
CA SER A 2 4.05 7.96 -14.98
C SER A 2 4.35 6.47 -15.08
N GLN A 3 5.12 6.04 -16.09
CA GLN A 3 5.56 4.64 -16.21
C GLN A 3 6.33 4.19 -14.97
N GLN A 4 7.19 5.06 -14.42
CA GLN A 4 7.98 4.74 -13.24
C GLN A 4 7.12 4.59 -11.98
N GLU A 5 6.08 5.41 -11.83
CA GLU A 5 5.11 5.27 -10.74
C GLU A 5 4.34 3.95 -10.87
N LEU A 6 3.89 3.60 -12.07
CA LEU A 6 3.25 2.31 -12.31
C LEU A 6 4.17 1.13 -11.96
N SER A 7 5.46 1.19 -12.33
CA SER A 7 6.44 0.16 -11.98
C SER A 7 6.58 0.00 -10.46
N LYS A 8 6.59 1.11 -9.70
CA LYS A 8 6.62 1.04 -8.22
C LYS A 8 5.36 0.40 -7.66
N PHE A 9 4.19 0.83 -8.15
CA PHE A 9 2.90 0.31 -7.71
C PHE A 9 2.80 -1.21 -7.95
N ALA A 10 3.19 -1.66 -9.14
CA ALA A 10 3.20 -3.08 -9.47
C ALA A 10 4.20 -3.88 -8.61
N LEU A 11 5.40 -3.32 -8.36
CA LEU A 11 6.39 -3.96 -7.50
C LEU A 11 5.90 -4.08 -6.06
N ASP A 12 5.28 -3.04 -5.50
CA ASP A 12 4.71 -3.07 -4.16
C ASP A 12 3.62 -4.15 -4.04
N TYR A 13 2.77 -4.29 -5.06
CA TYR A 13 1.75 -5.35 -5.10
C TYR A 13 2.40 -6.73 -5.06
N VAL A 14 3.38 -7.01 -5.93
CA VAL A 14 4.05 -8.32 -5.99
C VAL A 14 4.83 -8.62 -4.71
N VAL A 15 5.51 -7.63 -4.12
CA VAL A 15 6.39 -7.86 -2.96
C VAL A 15 5.61 -7.95 -1.66
N PHE A 16 4.58 -7.11 -1.49
CA PHE A 16 3.87 -6.96 -0.22
C PHE A 16 2.43 -7.48 -0.24
N GLY A 17 1.90 -7.92 -1.39
CA GLY A 17 0.48 -8.20 -1.56
C GLY A 17 -0.40 -6.96 -1.42
N ASN A 18 0.20 -5.77 -1.40
CA ASN A 18 -0.47 -4.50 -1.13
C ASN A 18 0.18 -3.39 -1.96
N ALA A 19 -0.62 -2.64 -2.70
CA ALA A 19 -0.18 -1.44 -3.40
C ALA A 19 -1.17 -0.30 -3.20
N PHE A 20 -0.64 0.90 -3.06
CA PHE A 20 -1.43 2.08 -2.72
C PHE A 20 -1.13 3.22 -3.70
N ALA A 21 -2.18 3.85 -4.21
CA ALA A 21 -2.08 5.02 -5.07
C ALA A 21 -2.96 6.15 -4.54
N GLU A 22 -2.35 7.29 -4.26
CA GLU A 22 -3.04 8.51 -3.85
C GLU A 22 -3.47 9.31 -5.09
N LEU A 23 -4.75 9.66 -5.15
CA LEU A 23 -5.31 10.60 -6.10
C LEU A 23 -4.96 12.02 -5.68
N ARG A 24 -4.09 12.68 -6.45
CA ARG A 24 -3.79 14.11 -6.33
C ARG A 24 -4.41 14.89 -7.48
N ARG A 25 -4.44 16.22 -7.33
CA ARG A 25 -4.99 17.15 -8.34
C ARG A 25 -4.41 16.92 -9.75
N ASN A 26 -3.16 16.47 -9.85
CA ASN A 26 -2.44 16.30 -11.11
C ASN A 26 -2.27 14.81 -11.50
N GLY A 27 -2.99 13.90 -10.85
CA GLY A 27 -2.99 12.47 -11.17
C GLY A 27 -2.70 11.56 -9.98
N LEU A 28 -2.53 10.27 -10.27
CA LEU A 28 -2.21 9.22 -9.29
C LEU A 28 -0.70 9.14 -9.01
N GLU A 29 -0.35 9.11 -7.72
CA GLU A 29 1.00 8.91 -7.19
C GLU A 29 1.04 7.68 -6.28
N THR A 30 2.09 6.88 -6.38
CA THR A 30 2.23 5.64 -5.60
C THR A 30 2.76 5.96 -4.20
N THR A 31 2.09 5.43 -3.17
CA THR A 31 2.58 5.52 -1.79
C THR A 31 3.29 4.23 -1.43
N LEU A 32 4.39 4.34 -0.67
CA LEU A 32 5.18 3.17 -0.29
C LEU A 32 4.33 2.23 0.58
N ALA A 33 4.09 1.01 0.12
CA ALA A 33 3.25 0.03 0.82
C ALA A 33 3.76 -0.26 2.24
N LYS A 34 5.07 -0.34 2.43
CA LYS A 34 5.71 -0.57 3.74
C LYS A 34 5.27 0.43 4.82
N PHE A 35 4.99 1.68 4.46
CA PHE A 35 4.68 2.76 5.41
C PHE A 35 3.20 3.17 5.37
N THR A 36 2.44 2.67 4.40
CA THR A 36 1.01 2.98 4.28
C THR A 36 0.21 2.02 5.16
N ARG A 37 -0.74 2.56 5.93
CA ARG A 37 -1.60 1.81 6.85
C ARG A 37 -3.04 2.19 6.61
N ARG A 38 -3.94 1.21 6.59
CA ARG A 38 -5.39 1.44 6.63
C ARG A 38 -5.79 1.93 8.02
N GLY A 39 -6.53 3.02 8.06
CA GLY A 39 -7.15 3.55 9.27
C GLY A 39 -8.33 2.70 9.74
N VAL A 40 -8.82 2.98 10.95
CA VAL A 40 -9.98 2.28 11.53
C VAL A 40 -11.25 2.60 10.74
N ASN A 41 -11.38 3.85 10.30
CA ASN A 41 -12.50 4.28 9.48
C ASN A 41 -12.27 3.87 8.02
N GLU A 42 -13.35 3.45 7.36
CA GLU A 42 -13.29 3.06 5.95
C GLU A 42 -12.84 4.23 5.06
N GLY A 43 -11.99 3.92 4.08
CA GLY A 43 -11.46 4.93 3.16
C GLY A 43 -10.40 5.87 3.76
N VAL A 44 -10.04 5.71 5.05
CA VAL A 44 -8.97 6.48 5.69
C VAL A 44 -7.67 5.68 5.65
N TYR A 45 -6.58 6.34 5.26
CA TYR A 45 -5.24 5.76 5.24
C TYR A 45 -4.25 6.72 5.88
N TRP A 46 -3.14 6.16 6.36
CA TRP A 46 -2.07 6.86 7.04
C TRP A 46 -0.73 6.50 6.43
N PHE A 47 0.14 7.48 6.27
CA PHE A 47 1.56 7.27 6.02
C PHE A 47 2.31 7.39 7.35
N VAL A 48 2.90 6.29 7.81
CA VAL A 48 3.60 6.22 9.09
C VAL A 48 5.03 5.77 8.86
N ASN A 49 5.98 6.64 9.18
CA ASN A 49 7.40 6.31 9.23
C ASN A 49 7.98 6.73 10.59
N ASP A 50 9.08 6.09 11.02
CA ASP A 50 9.62 6.33 12.38
C ASP A 50 10.27 7.72 12.56
N TRP A 51 10.35 8.51 11.49
CA TRP A 51 11.17 9.72 11.40
C TRP A 51 10.35 10.99 11.17
N LYS A 52 9.04 10.87 10.90
CA LYS A 52 8.12 12.00 10.73
C LYS A 52 6.81 11.72 11.45
N GLU A 53 6.06 12.79 11.67
CA GLU A 53 4.69 12.66 12.18
C GLU A 53 3.83 11.86 11.19
N PRO A 54 2.93 11.00 11.69
CA PRO A 54 1.96 10.30 10.87
C PRO A 54 1.16 11.27 10.01
N HIS A 55 1.10 11.01 8.70
CA HIS A 55 0.33 11.81 7.76
C HIS A 55 -0.96 11.09 7.40
N GLU A 56 -2.10 11.71 7.70
CA GLU A 56 -3.41 11.23 7.26
C GLU A 56 -3.64 11.62 5.79
N PHE A 57 -4.02 10.65 4.96
CA PHE A 57 -4.48 10.92 3.61
C PHE A 57 -5.92 11.43 3.61
N SER A 58 -6.31 12.18 2.58
CA SER A 58 -7.71 12.59 2.44
C SER A 58 -8.61 11.36 2.30
N ALA A 59 -9.74 11.35 3.01
CA ALA A 59 -10.65 10.21 2.98
C ALA A 59 -11.13 9.91 1.55
N GLY A 60 -11.00 8.66 1.12
CA GLY A 60 -11.36 8.22 -0.23
C GLY A 60 -10.37 8.66 -1.32
N SER A 61 -9.24 9.29 -0.99
CA SER A 61 -8.22 9.67 -1.98
C SER A 61 -7.20 8.57 -2.26
N VAL A 62 -7.23 7.45 -1.54
CA VAL A 62 -6.27 6.35 -1.72
C VAL A 62 -6.97 5.13 -2.32
N PHE A 63 -6.48 4.68 -3.46
CA PHE A 63 -6.79 3.37 -4.02
C PHE A 63 -5.84 2.32 -3.43
N HIS A 64 -6.41 1.27 -2.85
CA HIS A 64 -5.66 0.15 -2.27
C HIS A 64 -5.94 -1.10 -3.11
N LEU A 65 -4.91 -1.58 -3.81
CA LEU A 65 -4.90 -2.88 -4.44
C LEU A 65 -4.35 -3.90 -3.44
N LEU A 66 -5.15 -4.92 -3.19
CA LEU A 66 -4.97 -5.96 -2.18
C LEU A 66 -4.95 -7.31 -2.90
N GLU A 67 -3.94 -8.13 -2.60
CA GLU A 67 -3.98 -9.54 -2.97
C GLU A 67 -5.00 -10.26 -2.08
N PRO A 68 -6.02 -10.91 -2.63
CA PRO A 68 -7.06 -11.56 -1.83
C PRO A 68 -6.48 -12.76 -1.07
N ASP A 69 -6.49 -12.69 0.26
CA ASP A 69 -6.13 -13.79 1.15
C ASP A 69 -7.38 -14.33 1.88
N ILE A 70 -7.41 -15.65 2.11
CA ILE A 70 -8.56 -16.33 2.73
C ILE A 70 -8.67 -15.99 4.22
N ASN A 71 -7.56 -15.59 4.85
CA ASN A 71 -7.47 -15.31 6.28
C ASN A 71 -7.54 -13.81 6.61
N GLN A 72 -7.33 -12.92 5.64
CA GLN A 72 -7.31 -11.47 5.85
C GLN A 72 -8.05 -10.66 4.77
N GLU A 73 -8.97 -9.80 5.22
CA GLU A 73 -9.73 -8.88 4.35
C GLU A 73 -9.10 -7.47 4.26
N LEU A 74 -8.06 -7.19 5.05
CA LEU A 74 -7.47 -5.85 5.20
C LEU A 74 -6.10 -5.68 4.53
N TYR A 75 -5.29 -6.74 4.43
CA TYR A 75 -3.96 -6.71 3.80
C TYR A 75 -3.67 -8.02 3.08
N GLY A 76 -2.95 -7.94 1.97
CA GLY A 76 -2.42 -9.13 1.29
C GLY A 76 -1.21 -9.70 2.05
N LEU A 77 -0.87 -10.95 1.76
CA LEU A 77 0.26 -11.64 2.35
C LEU A 77 1.56 -11.26 1.60
N PRO A 78 2.62 -10.79 2.28
CA PRO A 78 3.89 -10.56 1.61
C PRO A 78 4.51 -11.90 1.16
N GLU A 79 4.60 -12.13 -0.15
CA GLU A 79 5.11 -13.40 -0.73
C GLU A 79 6.57 -13.71 -0.33
N TYR A 80 7.37 -12.68 -0.01
CA TYR A 80 8.76 -12.84 0.48
C TYR A 80 8.87 -13.64 1.80
N LEU A 81 7.82 -13.68 2.64
CA LEU A 81 7.86 -14.43 3.90
C LEU A 81 7.89 -15.95 3.67
N SER A 82 7.30 -16.43 2.59
CA SER A 82 7.30 -17.86 2.23
C SER A 82 8.69 -18.36 1.82
N ALA A 83 9.54 -17.47 1.29
CA ALA A 83 10.90 -17.80 0.85
C ALA A 83 11.90 -17.92 2.02
N LEU A 84 11.59 -17.38 3.19
CA LEU A 84 12.46 -17.44 4.38
C LEU A 84 12.44 -18.80 5.10
N ASN A 85 11.48 -19.67 4.78
CA ASN A 85 11.32 -20.99 5.42
C ASN A 85 11.97 -22.14 4.66
N SER A 86 12.79 -21.87 3.64
CA SER A 86 13.57 -22.90 2.95
C SER A 86 14.92 -23.08 3.65
N THR A 87 14.95 -23.81 4.77
CA THR A 87 16.17 -24.33 5.42
C THR A 87 16.07 -25.84 5.60
#